data_AF-A0A8S0FS49-F1
#
_entry.id   AF-A0A8S0FS49-F1
#
_cell.length_a   1.000
_cell.length_b   1.000
_cell.length_c   1.000
_cell.angle_alpha   90.00
_cell.angle_beta   90.00
_cell.angle_gamma   90.00
#
_symmetry.space_group_name_H-M   'P 1'
#
loop_
_entity.id
_entity.type
_entity.pdbx_description
1 polymer ?
#
loop_
_entity_poly.entity_id
_entity_poly.type
_entity_poly.pdbx_seq_one_letter_code
_entity_poly.pdbx_strand_id
1 'polypeptide(L)'
;MNWFNTAASRASKLQKEPAYGCIAILSRSGGGHVGFVVGKNAAGDLMILGGNQADEVNIKAFPRSRVTGYRWPAGQTDVPQSLPLVNAEKSISEA
;
A
#
# COMPACT_ATOMS: atom_id res chain seq x y z
N MET A 1 -3.60 -9.90 18.58
CA MET A 1 -4.72 -9.01 18.20
C MET A 1 -4.24 -8.15 17.02
N ASN A 2 -4.66 -8.45 15.78
CA ASN A 2 -4.19 -7.72 14.60
C ASN A 2 -5.20 -6.62 14.24
N TRP A 3 -5.02 -5.42 14.80
CA TRP A 3 -5.95 -4.30 14.70
C TRP A 3 -6.37 -3.96 13.25
N PHE A 4 -5.46 -4.16 12.30
CA PHE A 4 -5.72 -3.94 10.89
C PHE A 4 -6.81 -4.84 10.31
N ASN A 5 -6.84 -6.12 10.68
CA ASN A 5 -7.86 -7.03 10.14
C ASN A 5 -9.28 -6.62 10.58
N THR A 6 -9.40 -6.06 11.79
CA THR A 6 -10.66 -5.55 12.34
C THR A 6 -11.09 -4.25 11.66
N ALA A 7 -10.18 -3.34 11.32
CA ALA A 7 -10.51 -2.13 10.57
C ALA A 7 -10.78 -2.44 9.07
N ALA A 8 -10.02 -3.36 8.49
CA ALA A 8 -10.11 -3.77 7.09
C ALA A 8 -11.39 -4.56 6.76
N SER A 9 -12.10 -5.11 7.76
CA SER A 9 -13.42 -5.74 7.57
C SER A 9 -14.53 -4.71 7.31
N ARG A 10 -14.32 -3.45 7.70
CA ARG A 10 -15.27 -2.33 7.47
C ARG A 10 -15.03 -1.62 6.13
N ALA A 11 -13.99 -2.01 5.39
CA ALA A 11 -13.61 -1.43 4.11
C ALA A 11 -13.87 -2.44 2.98
N SER A 12 -14.27 -1.93 1.81
CA SER A 12 -14.46 -2.74 0.61
C SER A 12 -13.10 -3.27 0.10
N LYS A 13 -13.06 -4.54 -0.30
CA LYS A 13 -11.86 -5.14 -0.91
C LYS A 13 -11.79 -4.78 -2.40
N LEU A 14 -10.68 -4.22 -2.85
CA LEU A 14 -10.42 -4.12 -4.30
C LEU A 14 -9.97 -5.49 -4.82
N GLN A 15 -10.51 -5.92 -5.96
CA GLN A 15 -10.39 -7.32 -6.40
C GLN A 15 -9.06 -7.66 -7.08
N LYS A 16 -8.45 -6.76 -7.85
CA LYS A 16 -7.27 -7.10 -8.66
C LYS A 16 -6.22 -6.01 -8.71
N GLU A 17 -6.65 -4.75 -8.85
CA GLU A 17 -5.73 -3.64 -9.06
C GLU A 17 -5.82 -2.60 -7.93
N PRO A 18 -4.67 -2.04 -7.51
CA PRO A 18 -4.64 -0.93 -6.58
C PRO A 18 -5.16 0.34 -7.22
N ALA A 19 -5.95 1.09 -6.46
CA ALA A 19 -6.32 2.46 -6.78
C ALA A 19 -5.40 3.44 -6.04
N TYR A 20 -5.21 4.63 -6.60
CA TYR A 20 -4.52 5.70 -5.88
C TYR A 20 -5.27 6.02 -4.58
N GLY A 21 -4.54 6.12 -3.47
CA GLY A 21 -5.09 6.35 -2.14
C GLY A 21 -5.66 5.11 -1.46
N CYS A 22 -5.69 3.94 -2.11
CA CYS A 22 -6.14 2.72 -1.45
C CYS A 22 -5.12 2.25 -0.41
N ILE A 23 -5.59 1.51 0.60
CA ILE A 23 -4.71 0.93 1.61
C ILE A 23 -4.20 -0.41 1.07
N ALA A 24 -2.88 -0.52 0.90
CA ALA A 24 -2.22 -1.79 0.61
C ALA A 24 -1.85 -2.50 1.92
N ILE A 25 -2.15 -3.80 1.99
CA ILE A 25 -1.77 -4.67 3.10
C ILE A 25 -0.60 -5.53 2.62
N LEU A 26 0.55 -5.40 3.27
CA LEU A 26 1.79 -6.08 2.92
C LEU A 26 2.14 -7.17 3.94
N SER A 27 2.66 -8.29 3.45
CA SER A 27 3.30 -9.30 4.29
C SER A 27 4.74 -8.90 4.64
N ARG A 28 5.10 -9.10 5.92
CA ARG A 28 6.47 -9.00 6.43
C ARG A 28 6.68 -10.13 7.45
N SER A 29 7.91 -10.62 7.55
CA SER A 29 8.28 -11.52 8.64
C SER A 29 8.20 -10.75 9.97
N GLY A 30 7.48 -11.28 10.96
CA GLY A 30 7.32 -10.64 12.28
C GLY A 30 6.13 -9.67 12.42
N GLY A 31 5.31 -9.44 11.39
CA GLY A 31 4.10 -8.61 11.49
C GLY A 31 3.51 -8.17 10.14
N GLY A 32 2.26 -7.70 10.12
CA GLY A 32 1.65 -7.09 8.93
C GLY A 32 2.09 -5.63 8.78
N HIS A 33 2.34 -5.18 7.55
CA HIS A 33 2.60 -3.77 7.22
C HIS A 33 1.46 -3.21 6.39
N VAL A 34 1.15 -1.92 6.51
CA VAL A 34 0.20 -1.26 5.61
C VAL A 34 0.69 0.13 5.22
N GLY A 35 0.15 0.64 4.12
CA GLY A 35 0.27 2.04 3.77
C GLY A 35 -0.65 2.41 2.62
N PHE A 36 -0.63 3.69 2.24
CA PHE A 36 -1.42 4.21 1.14
C PHE A 36 -0.67 4.05 -0.17
N VAL A 37 -1.35 3.52 -1.19
CA VAL A 37 -0.80 3.47 -2.55
C VAL A 37 -0.80 4.89 -3.12
N VAL A 38 0.37 5.44 -3.39
CA VAL A 38 0.53 6.77 -3.99
C VAL A 38 0.99 6.70 -5.45
N GLY A 39 1.22 5.50 -5.99
CA GLY A 39 1.57 5.31 -7.39
C GLY A 39 2.30 4.02 -7.66
N LYS A 40 2.96 3.95 -8.81
CA LYS A 40 3.86 2.86 -9.20
C LYS A 40 5.15 3.41 -9.81
N ASN A 41 6.26 2.70 -9.66
CA ASN A 41 7.49 3.04 -10.38
C ASN A 41 7.48 2.45 -11.81
N ALA A 42 8.53 2.73 -12.60
CA ALA A 42 8.67 2.20 -13.96
C ALA A 42 8.78 0.66 -14.02
N ALA A 43 9.29 0.01 -12.96
CA ALA A 43 9.36 -1.45 -12.83
C ALA A 43 8.00 -2.08 -12.46
N GLY A 44 7.00 -1.28 -12.12
CA GLY A 44 5.69 -1.74 -11.67
C GLY A 44 5.61 -2.04 -10.18
N ASP A 45 6.62 -1.73 -9.38
CA ASP A 45 6.50 -1.77 -7.92
C ASP A 45 5.54 -0.67 -7.44
N LEU A 46 4.83 -0.95 -6.35
CA LEU A 46 3.93 0.02 -5.75
C LEU A 46 4.70 1.01 -4.90
N MET A 47 4.31 2.26 -5.03
CA MET A 47 4.81 3.34 -4.20
C MET A 47 3.85 3.47 -3.03
N ILE A 48 4.32 3.12 -1.84
CA ILE A 48 3.51 3.09 -0.62
C ILE A 48 4.00 4.17 0.32
N LEU A 49 3.10 5.08 0.69
CA LEU A 49 3.27 6.00 1.81
C LEU A 49 2.90 5.27 3.11
N GLY A 50 3.88 5.07 3.97
CA GLY A 50 3.71 4.36 5.24
C GLY A 50 4.45 5.06 6.38
N GLY A 51 3.95 4.89 7.60
CA GLY A 51 4.64 5.32 8.82
C GLY A 51 5.52 4.20 9.39
N ASN A 52 6.48 4.58 10.23
CA ASN A 52 7.44 3.66 10.86
C ASN A 52 8.27 2.87 9.84
N GLN A 53 8.50 3.46 8.67
CA GLN A 53 9.38 2.92 7.63
C GLN A 53 10.75 3.59 7.83
N ALA A 54 11.62 2.98 8.64
CA ALA A 54 12.85 3.61 9.18
C ALA A 54 12.57 4.75 10.17
N ASP A 55 11.64 4.52 11.12
CA ASP A 55 11.21 5.51 12.14
C ASP A 55 10.68 6.84 11.56
N GLU A 56 10.30 6.86 10.28
CA GLU A 56 9.80 8.02 9.57
C GLU A 56 8.51 7.72 8.77
N VAL A 57 7.87 8.80 8.30
CA VAL A 57 6.80 8.75 7.30
C VAL A 57 7.41 9.02 5.94
N ASN A 58 7.48 7.99 5.10
CA ASN A 58 8.12 8.10 3.79
C ASN A 58 7.39 7.27 2.71
N ILE A 59 7.79 7.49 1.46
CA ILE A 59 7.32 6.72 0.30
C ILE A 59 8.39 5.70 -0.06
N LYS A 60 8.01 4.43 -0.16
CA LYS A 60 8.92 3.33 -0.50
C LYS A 60 8.33 2.43 -1.57
N ALA A 61 9.21 1.85 -2.38
CA ALA A 61 8.85 0.88 -3.41
C ALA A 61 8.68 -0.51 -2.81
N PHE A 62 7.54 -1.14 -3.04
CA PHE A 62 7.28 -2.51 -2.66
C PHE A 62 6.83 -3.35 -3.85
N PRO A 63 7.39 -4.55 -4.03
CA PRO A 63 6.96 -5.45 -5.09
C PRO A 63 5.51 -5.91 -4.81
N ARG A 64 4.71 -6.01 -5.87
CA ARG A 64 3.30 -6.45 -5.78
C ARG A 64 3.14 -7.83 -5.15
N SER A 65 4.16 -8.68 -5.24
CA SER A 65 4.18 -10.02 -4.61
C SER A 65 4.08 -9.98 -3.08
N ARG A 66 4.45 -8.86 -2.44
CA ARG A 66 4.30 -8.68 -1.00
C ARG A 66 2.89 -8.24 -0.59
N VAL A 67 2.04 -7.87 -1.54
CA VAL A 67 0.69 -7.41 -1.24
C VAL A 67 -0.24 -8.60 -1.04
N THR A 68 -0.89 -8.63 0.11
CA THR A 68 -1.91 -9.64 0.46
C THR A 68 -3.33 -9.14 0.21
N GLY A 69 -3.51 -7.83 0.02
CA GLY A 69 -4.76 -7.26 -0.49
C GLY A 69 -4.77 -5.74 -0.45
N TYR A 70 -5.82 -5.18 -1.06
CA TYR A 70 -6.11 -3.74 -1.04
C TYR A 70 -7.45 -3.48 -0.35
N ARG A 71 -7.58 -2.30 0.27
CA ARG A 71 -8.82 -1.82 0.88
C ARG A 71 -9.16 -0.42 0.41
N TRP A 72 -10.46 -0.23 0.17
CA TRP A 72 -11.07 1.02 -0.24
C TRP A 72 -12.21 1.38 0.73
N PRO A 73 -12.47 2.66 1.02
CA PRO A 73 -13.58 3.04 1.87
C PRO A 73 -14.91 2.45 1.38
N ALA A 74 -15.68 1.86 2.29
CA ALA A 74 -17.00 1.34 1.95
C ALA A 74 -17.94 2.50 1.58
N GLY A 75 -18.74 2.32 0.52
CA GLY A 75 -19.66 3.35 0.02
C GLY A 75 -19.04 4.38 -0.92
N GLN A 76 -17.72 4.35 -1.16
CA GLN A 76 -17.05 5.16 -2.17
C GLN A 76 -17.03 4.43 -3.53
N THR A 77 -17.68 4.99 -4.53
CA THR A 77 -17.75 4.45 -5.91
C THR A 77 -16.70 5.06 -6.84
N ASP A 78 -16.14 6.22 -6.48
CA ASP A 78 -15.10 6.91 -7.25
C ASP A 78 -13.74 6.26 -7.02
N VAL A 79 -13.54 5.08 -7.63
CA VAL A 79 -12.25 4.38 -7.58
C VAL A 79 -11.37 4.87 -8.73
N PRO A 80 -10.26 5.57 -8.46
CA PRO A 80 -9.31 5.97 -9.50
C PRO A 80 -8.72 4.73 -10.16
N GLN A 81 -8.89 4.58 -11.47
CA GLN A 81 -8.49 3.35 -12.18
C GLN A 81 -7.00 3.28 -12.52
N SER A 82 -6.27 4.42 -12.57
CA SER A 82 -4.86 4.42 -12.95
C SER A 82 -3.96 4.99 -11.85
N LEU A 83 -2.83 4.32 -11.63
CA LEU A 83 -1.79 4.81 -10.72
C LEU A 83 -0.83 5.74 -11.46
N PRO A 84 -0.51 6.92 -10.88
CA PRO A 84 0.53 7.77 -11.43
C PRO A 84 1.88 7.05 -11.41
N LEU A 85 2.71 7.33 -12.42
CA LEU A 85 4.12 6.95 -12.41
C LEU A 85 4.85 7.90 -11.47
N VAL A 86 5.41 7.36 -10.38
CA VAL A 86 6.15 8.14 -9.39
C VAL A 86 7.63 7.77 -9.50
N ASN A 87 8.46 8.77 -9.74
CA ASN A 87 9.91 8.67 -9.69
C ASN A 87 10.36 8.86 -8.23
N ALA A 88 9.94 7.98 -7.32
CA ALA A 88 10.46 8.01 -5.96
C ALA A 88 11.78 7.23 -5.94
N GLU A 89 12.80 7.83 -5.36
CA GLU A 89 14.14 7.26 -5.27
C GLU A 89 14.09 5.90 -4.54
N LYS A 90 14.84 4.93 -5.08
CA LYS A 90 14.89 3.56 -4.59
C LYS A 90 15.33 3.56 -3.12
N SER A 91 14.60 2.86 -2.25
CA SER A 91 15.03 2.67 -0.86
C SER A 91 16.34 1.88 -0.84
N ILE A 92 17.43 2.50 -0.39
CA ILE A 92 18.75 1.86 -0.36
C ILE A 92 19.17 1.36 1.03
N SER A 93 18.40 1.53 2.12
CA SER A 93 18.72 0.89 3.42
C SER A 93 17.49 0.79 4.34
N GLU A 94 17.26 -0.41 4.91
CA GLU A 94 16.66 -0.59 6.23
C GLU A 94 17.84 -0.63 7.21
N ALA A 95 18.07 0.45 7.96
CA ALA A 95 19.01 0.52 9.08
C ALA A 95 18.23 0.94 10.32
#